data_AF-A0A0R4IPW1-F1
#
_entry.id   AF-A0A0R4IPW1-F1
#
_cell.length_a   1.000
_cell.length_b   1.000
_cell.length_c   1.000
_cell.angle_alpha   90.00
_cell.angle_beta   90.00
_cell.angle_gamma   90.00
#
_symmetry.space_group_name_H-M   'P 1'
#
loop_
_entity.id
_entity.type
_entity.pdbx_description
1 polymer ?
#
loop_
_entity_poly.entity_id
_entity_poly.type
_entity_poly.pdbx_seq_one_letter_code
_entity_poly.pdbx_strand_id
1 'polypeptide(L)'
;MFMEERETKLCEMSGSFFCDRAVNSQLKRKRAASPLSSCVSLKSNRSIRLPPDLSDGAVNSDSVVEHGGGFRTVSTLHKYACKLTLDPNTANNNLVLSEENRTVTRVRRKWSRSYPDHSDRFDEINPQVVCKESLTGRCYWEAQWSGSSAEIAVCYQGIKRKGGTDDCVFGRNDQSWSLFCTDQLFSVNHNNERTDISVNPDSSRTVGVFVDESSGSLSFYRVSDKLTQLHIINTTFTDTLHAGFRLGYKSSVSLCHI
;
A
#
# COMPACT_ATOMS: atom_id res chain seq x y z
N MET A 1 32.08 -51.85 -4.26
CA MET A 1 32.78 -50.73 -3.61
C MET A 1 31.70 -49.71 -3.27
N PHE A 2 31.46 -49.57 -1.97
CA PHE A 2 30.45 -48.76 -1.24
C PHE A 2 30.44 -47.28 -1.68
N MET A 3 29.41 -46.44 -1.53
CA MET A 3 28.33 -46.24 -0.54
C MET A 3 27.18 -45.50 -1.30
N GLU A 4 25.91 -45.92 -1.32
CA GLU A 4 24.87 -45.98 -0.28
C GLU A 4 24.45 -44.63 0.34
N GLU A 5 23.13 -44.40 0.25
CA GLU A 5 22.34 -43.22 0.58
C GLU A 5 22.45 -42.79 2.05
N ARG A 6 22.32 -41.47 2.29
CA ARG A 6 21.69 -40.96 3.51
C ARG A 6 20.79 -39.78 3.19
N GLU A 7 19.49 -40.08 3.13
CA GLU A 7 18.44 -39.12 3.43
C GLU A 7 18.68 -38.51 4.81
N THR A 8 18.62 -37.19 4.90
CA THR A 8 18.35 -36.49 6.16
C THR A 8 17.06 -35.69 6.00
N LYS A 9 15.98 -36.29 6.51
CA LYS A 9 14.78 -35.58 6.96
C LYS A 9 15.20 -34.54 8.00
N LEU A 10 15.08 -33.26 7.67
CA LEU A 10 15.07 -32.20 8.67
C LEU A 10 13.65 -31.66 8.80
N CYS A 11 13.16 -31.91 10.01
CA CYS A 11 11.87 -31.62 10.56
C CYS A 11 11.50 -30.13 10.45
N GLU A 12 10.20 -29.94 10.34
CA GLU A 12 9.40 -28.74 10.49
C GLU A 12 9.98 -27.72 11.50
N MET A 13 10.25 -26.50 11.00
CA MET A 13 10.10 -25.28 11.79
C MET A 13 9.23 -24.32 10.97
N SER A 14 7.94 -24.43 11.20
CA SER A 14 6.95 -23.39 10.95
C SER A 14 7.34 -22.14 11.73
N GLY A 15 8.09 -21.25 11.09
CA GLY A 15 8.39 -19.91 11.59
C GLY A 15 7.96 -18.90 10.54
N SER A 16 6.68 -18.51 10.55
CA SER A 16 6.24 -17.28 9.92
C SER A 16 7.03 -16.12 10.54
N PHE A 17 8.11 -15.70 9.88
CA PHE A 17 8.84 -14.46 10.17
C PHE A 17 7.99 -13.24 9.72
N PHE A 18 6.80 -13.15 10.30
CA PHE A 18 6.07 -11.92 10.57
C PHE A 18 5.82 -11.93 12.08
N CYS A 19 6.92 -11.97 12.86
CA CYS A 19 6.84 -11.88 14.30
C CYS A 19 7.34 -10.50 14.71
N ASP A 20 6.44 -9.76 15.33
CA ASP A 20 6.65 -8.44 15.90
C ASP A 20 7.79 -8.47 16.92
N ARG A 21 8.92 -7.88 16.56
CA ARG A 21 9.80 -7.31 17.58
C ARG A 21 9.22 -5.96 17.95
N ALA A 22 8.34 -5.96 18.95
CA ALA A 22 8.07 -4.78 19.74
C ALA A 22 9.39 -4.33 20.41
N VAL A 23 10.11 -3.41 19.77
CA VAL A 23 11.23 -2.72 20.40
C VAL A 23 10.73 -1.36 20.83
N ASN A 24 10.43 -1.26 22.13
CA ASN A 24 10.30 0.00 22.84
C ASN A 24 11.52 0.89 22.55
N SER A 25 11.37 1.93 21.74
CA SER A 25 12.33 3.05 21.72
C SER A 25 11.59 4.36 21.97
N GLN A 26 11.53 4.73 23.25
CA GLN A 26 11.21 6.06 23.72
C GLN A 26 12.33 7.01 23.28
N LEU A 27 12.14 7.73 22.16
CA LEU A 27 13.00 8.85 21.78
C LEU A 27 12.15 10.11 21.57
N LYS A 28 11.88 10.78 22.68
CA LYS A 28 11.35 12.16 22.72
C LYS A 28 12.31 13.09 21.95
N ARG A 29 11.94 13.50 20.72
CA ARG A 29 12.55 14.67 20.09
C ARG A 29 11.73 15.91 20.40
N LYS A 30 12.35 16.82 21.16
CA LYS A 30 11.83 18.13 21.52
C LYS A 30 11.62 18.98 20.26
N ARG A 31 10.39 19.49 20.10
CA ARG A 31 9.99 20.48 19.09
C ARG A 31 10.58 21.84 19.48
N ALA A 32 11.35 22.47 18.60
CA ALA A 32 11.75 23.86 18.74
C ALA A 32 10.62 24.77 18.21
N ALA A 33 10.27 25.79 18.99
CA ALA A 33 9.22 26.76 18.70
C ALA A 33 9.65 27.74 17.60
N SER A 34 8.77 27.98 16.63
CA SER A 34 8.89 29.09 15.68
C SER A 34 8.34 30.38 16.30
N PRO A 35 9.02 31.54 16.18
CA PRO A 35 8.50 32.81 16.68
C PRO A 35 7.43 33.40 15.75
N LEU A 36 6.40 33.99 16.36
CA LEU A 36 5.31 34.74 15.76
C LEU A 36 5.78 36.04 15.11
N SER A 37 5.28 36.37 13.91
CA SER A 37 5.19 37.73 13.35
C SER A 37 4.38 37.67 12.05
N SER A 38 3.43 38.54 11.70
CA SER A 38 2.69 39.62 12.34
C SER A 38 1.55 39.98 11.37
N CYS A 39 0.35 40.25 11.89
CA CYS A 39 -0.81 40.65 11.10
C CYS A 39 -0.61 41.98 10.37
N VAL A 40 -1.01 42.05 9.09
CA VAL A 40 -1.48 43.29 8.46
C VAL A 40 -2.66 42.98 7.55
N SER A 41 -3.82 43.55 7.88
CA SER A 41 -5.05 43.50 7.10
C SER A 41 -5.04 44.59 6.02
N LEU A 42 -5.34 44.24 4.77
CA LEU A 42 -5.74 45.18 3.73
C LEU A 42 -7.19 44.91 3.34
N LYS A 43 -8.03 45.92 3.57
CA LYS A 43 -9.42 46.01 3.10
C LYS A 43 -9.41 46.46 1.63
N SER A 44 -10.15 45.80 0.76
CA SER A 44 -10.67 46.42 -0.45
C SER A 44 -12.12 45.98 -0.70
N ASN A 45 -13.02 46.96 -0.63
CA ASN A 45 -14.38 46.88 -1.15
C ASN A 45 -14.33 47.32 -2.61
N ARG A 46 -14.88 46.52 -3.56
CA ARG A 46 -15.74 47.03 -4.64
C ARG A 46 -16.23 45.92 -5.59
N SER A 47 -17.55 45.92 -5.75
CA SER A 47 -18.33 45.51 -6.93
C SER A 47 -18.50 44.01 -7.21
N ILE A 48 -19.63 43.52 -6.71
CA ILE A 48 -20.41 42.39 -7.23
C ILE A 48 -20.57 42.53 -8.76
N ARG A 49 -20.31 41.44 -9.50
CA ARG A 49 -20.90 41.16 -10.82
C ARG A 49 -21.42 39.73 -10.80
N LEU A 50 -22.65 39.59 -11.30
CA LEU A 50 -23.48 38.38 -11.31
C LEU A 50 -22.75 37.16 -11.89
N PRO A 51 -23.00 35.94 -11.37
CA PRO A 51 -22.56 34.72 -12.02
C PRO A 51 -23.37 34.47 -13.31
N PRO A 52 -22.77 33.88 -14.35
CA PRO A 52 -23.45 33.60 -15.61
C PRO A 52 -24.48 32.47 -15.47
N ASP A 53 -25.62 32.69 -16.13
CA ASP A 53 -26.73 31.77 -16.35
C ASP A 53 -26.30 30.62 -17.27
N LEU A 54 -26.39 29.38 -16.78
CA LEU A 54 -26.14 28.17 -17.57
C LEU A 54 -27.38 27.26 -17.51
N SER A 55 -28.16 27.43 -18.58
CA SER A 55 -29.25 26.62 -19.12
C SER A 55 -29.15 25.11 -18.86
N ASP A 56 -30.34 24.57 -18.52
CA ASP A 56 -30.70 23.16 -18.37
C ASP A 56 -30.25 22.24 -19.52
N GLY A 57 -29.72 21.08 -19.15
CA GLY A 57 -29.40 19.97 -20.05
C GLY A 57 -29.24 18.66 -19.29
N ALA A 58 -30.35 17.93 -19.12
CA ALA A 58 -30.50 16.51 -18.79
C ALA A 58 -29.58 15.90 -17.70
N VAL A 59 -30.10 15.90 -16.47
CA VAL A 59 -29.65 15.06 -15.35
C VAL A 59 -29.89 13.58 -15.70
N ASN A 60 -28.83 12.77 -15.74
CA ASN A 60 -28.97 11.32 -15.56
C ASN A 60 -28.51 11.01 -14.13
N SER A 61 -29.46 10.54 -13.33
CA SER A 61 -29.35 10.30 -11.90
C SER A 61 -28.30 9.26 -11.57
N ASP A 62 -27.40 9.58 -10.64
CA ASP A 62 -26.93 8.60 -9.65
C ASP A 62 -26.66 9.32 -8.34
N SER A 63 -27.44 8.89 -7.34
CA SER A 63 -27.68 9.53 -6.05
C SER A 63 -26.42 9.64 -5.18
N VAL A 64 -26.11 10.86 -4.79
CA VAL A 64 -25.36 11.19 -3.57
C VAL A 64 -26.30 10.95 -2.38
N VAL A 65 -25.96 10.01 -1.51
CA VAL A 65 -26.45 9.99 -0.13
C VAL A 65 -25.23 9.94 0.78
N GLU A 66 -24.75 11.12 1.14
CA GLU A 66 -23.90 11.29 2.32
C GLU A 66 -24.83 11.40 3.53
N HIS A 67 -24.82 10.37 4.39
CA HIS A 67 -24.96 10.46 5.85
C HIS A 67 -24.67 9.07 6.44
N GLY A 68 -23.52 8.92 7.10
CA GLY A 68 -23.17 7.77 7.94
C GLY A 68 -22.82 6.46 7.19
N GLY A 69 -21.53 6.21 6.97
CA GLY A 69 -21.03 4.87 6.59
C GLY A 69 -21.41 4.37 5.18
N GLY A 70 -21.66 5.29 4.24
CA GLY A 70 -22.17 4.96 2.89
C GLY A 70 -21.22 4.09 2.08
N PHE A 71 -21.68 2.88 1.72
CA PHE A 71 -21.04 2.01 0.73
C PHE A 71 -20.81 2.79 -0.57
N ARG A 72 -19.54 2.96 -0.98
CA ARG A 72 -19.23 3.35 -2.36
C ARG A 72 -19.49 2.14 -3.26
N THR A 73 -20.23 2.32 -4.35
CA THR A 73 -20.36 1.26 -5.36
C THR A 73 -18.99 1.01 -6.01
N VAL A 74 -18.72 -0.25 -6.38
CA VAL A 74 -17.52 -0.67 -7.12
C VAL A 74 -17.29 0.26 -8.33
N SER A 75 -18.36 0.54 -9.08
CA SER A 75 -18.35 1.40 -10.27
C SER A 75 -17.85 2.83 -10.00
N THR A 76 -18.09 3.38 -8.80
CA THR A 76 -17.72 4.77 -8.50
C THR A 76 -16.20 4.95 -8.36
N LEU A 77 -15.48 3.95 -7.85
CA LEU A 77 -14.02 4.03 -7.72
C LEU A 77 -13.29 3.63 -9.01
N HIS A 78 -13.89 2.76 -9.82
CA HIS A 78 -13.31 2.31 -11.10
C HIS A 78 -13.08 3.45 -12.09
N LYS A 79 -13.83 4.56 -12.01
CA LYS A 79 -13.54 5.77 -12.82
C LYS A 79 -12.17 6.41 -12.54
N TYR A 80 -11.54 6.07 -11.42
CA TYR A 80 -10.19 6.50 -11.02
C TYR A 80 -9.16 5.37 -11.16
N ALA A 81 -9.48 4.31 -11.91
CA ALA A 81 -8.59 3.17 -12.12
C ALA A 81 -7.23 3.58 -12.69
N CYS A 82 -6.17 3.13 -12.04
CA CYS A 82 -4.79 3.34 -12.44
C CYS A 82 -4.21 2.07 -13.06
N LYS A 83 -3.52 2.24 -14.18
CA LYS A 83 -2.75 1.15 -14.79
C LYS A 83 -1.36 1.12 -14.16
N LEU A 84 -1.13 0.12 -13.33
CA LEU A 84 0.13 -0.10 -12.62
C LEU A 84 0.91 -1.28 -13.20
N THR A 85 2.23 -1.22 -13.12
CA THR A 85 3.15 -2.31 -13.42
C THR A 85 4.29 -2.36 -12.39
N LEU A 86 4.71 -3.56 -12.04
CA LEU A 86 5.78 -3.78 -11.06
C LEU A 86 7.14 -3.41 -11.64
N ASP A 87 7.99 -2.76 -10.84
CA ASP A 87 9.33 -2.37 -11.25
C ASP A 87 10.36 -3.48 -10.99
N PRO A 88 10.90 -4.15 -12.03
CA PRO A 88 11.96 -5.15 -11.85
C PRO A 88 13.25 -4.59 -11.23
N ASN A 89 13.48 -3.27 -11.27
CA ASN A 89 14.64 -2.65 -10.63
C ASN A 89 14.50 -2.55 -9.11
N THR A 90 13.27 -2.59 -8.58
CA THR A 90 13.01 -2.54 -7.14
C THR A 90 12.86 -3.92 -6.51
N ALA A 91 12.46 -4.92 -7.32
CA ALA A 91 12.11 -6.26 -6.84
C ALA A 91 13.26 -6.95 -6.07
N ASN A 92 13.00 -7.33 -4.83
CA ASN A 92 13.88 -8.19 -4.04
C ASN A 92 14.24 -9.49 -4.79
N ASN A 93 15.45 -10.03 -4.56
CA ASN A 93 15.96 -11.23 -5.28
C ASN A 93 15.16 -12.53 -5.05
N ASN A 94 14.32 -12.59 -4.02
CA ASN A 94 13.42 -13.71 -3.75
C ASN A 94 12.04 -13.53 -4.41
N LEU A 95 11.86 -12.48 -5.21
CA LEU A 95 10.63 -12.21 -5.96
C LEU A 95 10.81 -12.54 -7.44
N VAL A 96 9.79 -13.14 -8.04
CA VAL A 96 9.72 -13.36 -9.48
C VAL A 96 8.53 -12.57 -10.01
N LEU A 97 8.80 -11.73 -11.02
CA LEU A 97 7.76 -11.00 -11.75
C LEU A 97 7.30 -11.84 -12.96
N SER A 98 6.00 -11.85 -13.21
CA SER A 98 5.36 -12.55 -14.35
C SER A 98 4.22 -11.71 -14.91
N GLU A 99 3.58 -12.20 -15.98
CA GLU A 99 2.39 -11.57 -16.59
C GLU A 99 2.62 -10.10 -16.90
N GLU A 100 3.66 -9.81 -17.70
CA GLU A 100 4.02 -8.43 -18.08
C GLU A 100 4.29 -7.52 -16.86
N ASN A 101 4.86 -8.09 -15.79
CA ASN A 101 5.10 -7.44 -14.51
C ASN A 101 3.83 -7.02 -13.78
N ARG A 102 2.73 -7.77 -13.92
CA ARG A 102 1.50 -7.56 -13.14
C ARG A 102 1.38 -8.49 -11.94
N THR A 103 2.12 -9.59 -11.96
CA THR A 103 2.12 -10.58 -10.88
C THR A 103 3.49 -10.71 -10.28
N VAL A 104 3.56 -10.74 -8.95
CA VAL A 104 4.76 -11.03 -8.16
C VAL A 104 4.54 -12.26 -7.30
N THR A 105 5.51 -13.16 -7.30
CA THR A 105 5.50 -14.36 -6.46
C THR A 105 6.78 -14.44 -5.63
N ARG A 106 6.66 -14.76 -4.34
CA ARG A 106 7.84 -15.04 -3.51
C ARG A 106 8.27 -16.48 -3.68
N VAL A 107 9.47 -16.67 -4.21
CA VAL A 107 10.10 -17.99 -4.34
C VAL A 107 11.01 -18.28 -3.14
N ARG A 108 11.32 -19.57 -2.94
CA ARG A 108 12.38 -19.95 -2.00
C ARG A 108 13.68 -19.27 -2.43
N ARG A 109 14.42 -18.74 -1.43
CA ARG A 109 15.70 -18.06 -1.64
C ARG A 109 16.58 -18.85 -2.61
N LYS A 110 16.88 -18.23 -3.74
CA LYS A 110 17.82 -18.77 -4.75
C LYS A 110 19.20 -18.22 -4.43
N TRP A 111 20.23 -19.04 -4.60
CA TRP A 111 21.62 -18.59 -4.49
C TRP A 111 22.03 -17.71 -5.68
N SER A 112 21.45 -17.97 -6.86
CA SER A 112 21.61 -17.12 -8.05
C SER A 112 20.69 -15.91 -7.98
N ARG A 113 21.24 -14.71 -8.13
CA ARG A 113 20.45 -13.47 -8.27
C ARG A 113 19.70 -13.49 -9.60
N SER A 114 18.36 -13.43 -9.54
CA SER A 114 17.52 -13.35 -10.76
C SER A 114 17.61 -11.99 -11.45
N TYR A 115 18.05 -10.96 -10.74
CA TYR A 115 18.14 -9.59 -11.24
C TYR A 115 19.55 -9.01 -11.03
N PRO A 116 20.00 -8.09 -11.90
CA PRO A 116 21.24 -7.35 -11.70
C PRO A 116 21.17 -6.46 -10.45
N ASP A 117 22.32 -6.13 -9.89
CA ASP A 117 22.39 -5.19 -8.77
C ASP A 117 21.86 -3.80 -9.18
N HIS A 118 21.07 -3.17 -8.32
CA HIS A 118 20.48 -1.84 -8.53
C HIS A 118 20.44 -1.05 -7.21
N SER A 119 20.50 0.28 -7.27
CA SER A 119 20.38 1.14 -6.07
C SER A 119 19.02 0.99 -5.42
N ASP A 120 17.98 0.90 -6.25
CA ASP A 120 16.58 0.93 -5.81
C ASP A 120 16.04 -0.46 -5.44
N ARG A 121 16.85 -1.51 -5.62
CA ARG A 121 16.49 -2.88 -5.28
C ARG A 121 16.39 -3.06 -3.77
N PHE A 122 15.27 -3.59 -3.31
CA PHE A 122 15.14 -3.99 -1.91
C PHE A 122 16.10 -5.11 -1.54
N ASP A 123 16.73 -4.98 -0.36
CA ASP A 123 17.69 -5.97 0.12
C ASP A 123 17.06 -7.33 0.42
N GLU A 124 17.91 -8.35 0.56
CA GLU A 124 17.51 -9.76 0.52
C GLU A 124 16.59 -10.22 1.67
N ILE A 125 16.50 -9.47 2.77
CA ILE A 125 15.78 -9.90 3.98
C ILE A 125 14.27 -9.71 3.83
N ASN A 126 13.86 -8.65 3.13
CA ASN A 126 12.46 -8.26 3.01
C ASN A 126 11.96 -8.35 1.55
N PRO A 127 11.08 -9.32 1.22
CA PRO A 127 10.61 -9.58 -0.15
C PRO A 127 9.61 -8.51 -0.61
N GLN A 128 10.14 -7.36 -1.04
CA GLN A 128 9.38 -6.16 -1.42
C GLN A 128 9.60 -5.75 -2.87
N VAL A 129 8.61 -5.09 -3.46
CA VAL A 129 8.64 -4.49 -4.80
C VAL A 129 7.71 -3.26 -4.83
N VAL A 130 8.03 -2.28 -5.67
CA VAL A 130 7.20 -1.08 -5.93
C VAL A 130 6.78 -1.05 -7.40
N CYS A 131 5.63 -0.43 -7.69
CA CYS A 131 5.19 -0.14 -9.05
C CYS A 131 5.98 1.02 -9.67
N LYS A 132 6.12 1.00 -10.99
CA LYS A 132 6.85 2.04 -11.74
C LYS A 132 6.13 3.38 -11.71
N GLU A 133 4.82 3.34 -11.81
CA GLU A 133 3.98 4.51 -11.98
C GLU A 133 3.75 5.21 -10.63
N SER A 134 3.80 6.54 -10.68
CA SER A 134 3.42 7.40 -9.56
C SER A 134 1.90 7.50 -9.44
N LEU A 135 1.40 7.55 -8.20
CA LEU A 135 -0.02 7.71 -7.89
C LEU A 135 -0.33 9.21 -7.81
N THR A 136 -0.88 9.79 -8.88
CA THR A 136 -1.16 11.24 -8.97
C THR A 136 -2.65 11.54 -8.88
N GLY A 137 -3.01 12.63 -8.19
CA GLY A 137 -4.39 13.07 -8.05
C GLY A 137 -5.28 12.04 -7.33
N ARG A 138 -6.27 11.50 -8.03
CA ARG A 138 -7.13 10.42 -7.53
C ARG A 138 -6.79 9.13 -8.25
N CYS A 139 -6.38 8.12 -7.51
CA CYS A 139 -5.91 6.87 -8.06
C CYS A 139 -6.50 5.68 -7.31
N TYR A 140 -7.07 4.74 -8.05
CA TYR A 140 -7.64 3.50 -7.54
C TYR A 140 -7.00 2.29 -8.22
N TRP A 141 -6.69 1.25 -7.46
CA TRP A 141 -6.30 -0.04 -8.01
C TRP A 141 -6.76 -1.17 -7.10
N GLU A 142 -6.81 -2.38 -7.66
CA GLU A 142 -7.10 -3.60 -6.94
C GLU A 142 -5.94 -4.59 -7.06
N ALA A 143 -5.67 -5.30 -5.99
CA ALA A 143 -4.66 -6.33 -5.92
C ALA A 143 -5.25 -7.59 -5.29
N GLN A 144 -5.17 -8.70 -6.03
CA GLN A 144 -5.51 -10.02 -5.53
C GLN A 144 -4.27 -10.68 -4.94
N TRP A 145 -4.38 -11.25 -3.75
CA TRP A 145 -3.29 -11.97 -3.11
C TRP A 145 -3.62 -13.45 -2.90
N SER A 146 -2.57 -14.26 -2.78
CA SER A 146 -2.69 -15.69 -2.47
C SER A 146 -1.57 -16.14 -1.53
N GLY A 147 -1.72 -17.33 -0.95
CA GLY A 147 -0.75 -17.90 -0.01
C GLY A 147 -1.03 -17.51 1.44
N SER A 148 0.02 -17.41 2.26
CA SER A 148 -0.13 -17.23 3.71
C SER A 148 -0.44 -15.78 4.13
N SER A 149 0.14 -14.83 3.41
CA SER A 149 -0.01 -13.40 3.69
C SER A 149 0.57 -12.51 2.58
N ALA A 150 0.10 -11.27 2.53
CA ALA A 150 0.67 -10.20 1.72
C ALA A 150 0.50 -8.85 2.43
N GLU A 151 1.36 -7.88 2.13
CA GLU A 151 1.11 -6.47 2.41
C GLU A 151 0.92 -5.71 1.11
N ILE A 152 -0.14 -4.89 1.07
CA ILE A 152 -0.39 -3.92 0.01
C ILE A 152 -0.06 -2.56 0.59
N ALA A 153 0.86 -1.83 -0.03
CA ALA A 153 1.42 -0.61 0.53
C ALA A 153 1.30 0.58 -0.42
N VAL A 154 1.34 1.76 0.19
CA VAL A 154 1.62 3.03 -0.47
C VAL A 154 2.86 3.61 0.20
N CYS A 155 3.85 4.01 -0.58
CA CYS A 155 5.10 4.56 -0.08
C CYS A 155 5.53 5.78 -0.87
N TYR A 156 6.28 6.67 -0.21
CA TYR A 156 7.00 7.73 -0.91
C TYR A 156 8.14 7.15 -1.77
N GLN A 157 8.48 7.89 -2.83
CA GLN A 157 9.62 7.57 -3.69
C GLN A 157 10.93 7.39 -2.88
N GLY A 158 11.13 8.26 -1.88
CA GLY A 158 12.30 8.28 -1.00
C GLY A 158 12.42 7.19 0.06
N ILE A 159 11.51 6.20 0.12
CA ILE A 159 11.63 5.09 1.07
C ILE A 159 12.99 4.38 0.94
N LYS A 160 13.62 4.06 2.08
CA LYS A 160 14.88 3.33 2.08
C LYS A 160 14.71 1.94 1.47
N ARG A 161 15.67 1.52 0.66
CA ARG A 161 15.65 0.22 -0.03
C ARG A 161 16.55 -0.83 0.62
N LYS A 162 17.54 -0.38 1.38
CA LYS A 162 18.59 -1.21 1.94
C LYS A 162 18.78 -0.91 3.42
N GLY A 163 19.24 -1.92 4.14
CA GLY A 163 19.61 -1.83 5.54
C GLY A 163 18.81 -2.86 6.32
N GLY A 164 19.49 -3.62 7.19
CA GLY A 164 18.85 -4.59 8.07
C GLY A 164 18.00 -3.99 9.19
N THR A 165 17.55 -2.74 9.02
CA THR A 165 16.64 -2.03 9.94
C THR A 165 15.23 -2.02 9.36
N ASP A 166 14.26 -1.74 10.23
CA ASP A 166 12.85 -1.65 9.86
C ASP A 166 12.55 -0.46 8.92
N ASP A 167 13.47 0.50 8.76
CA ASP A 167 13.31 1.68 7.89
C ASP A 167 13.02 1.36 6.42
N CYS A 168 13.38 0.17 5.94
CA CYS A 168 13.13 -0.26 4.56
C CYS A 168 11.84 -1.08 4.40
N VAL A 169 11.16 -1.41 5.50
CA VAL A 169 9.99 -2.29 5.51
C VAL A 169 8.70 -1.47 5.46
N PHE A 170 7.81 -1.77 4.52
CA PHE A 170 6.52 -1.09 4.42
C PHE A 170 5.78 -1.07 5.76
N GLY A 171 5.21 0.08 6.11
CA GLY A 171 4.46 0.32 7.35
C GLY A 171 5.32 0.45 8.62
N ARG A 172 6.63 0.16 8.57
CA ARG A 172 7.54 0.26 9.72
C ARG A 172 8.39 1.54 9.74
N ASN A 173 7.97 2.53 8.98
CA ASN A 173 8.59 3.84 8.86
C ASN A 173 7.50 4.90 8.62
N ASP A 174 7.88 6.17 8.69
CA ASP A 174 7.02 7.32 8.39
C ASP A 174 6.88 7.60 6.88
N GLN A 175 7.51 6.80 6.02
CA GLN A 175 7.53 6.95 4.56
C GLN A 175 6.53 6.02 3.85
N SER A 176 5.76 5.22 4.60
CA SER A 176 4.83 4.26 4.02
C SER A 176 3.68 3.89 4.94
N TRP A 177 2.59 3.46 4.31
CA TRP A 177 1.40 2.89 4.92
C TRP A 177 1.14 1.53 4.26
N SER A 178 0.84 0.50 5.04
CA SER A 178 0.52 -0.82 4.48
C SER A 178 -0.69 -1.45 5.11
N LEU A 179 -1.41 -2.25 4.33
CA LEU A 179 -2.41 -3.19 4.80
C LEU A 179 -1.82 -4.60 4.74
N PHE A 180 -1.52 -5.17 5.91
CA PHE A 180 -1.18 -6.57 6.06
C PHE A 180 -2.44 -7.43 5.99
N CYS A 181 -2.40 -8.47 5.17
CA CYS A 181 -3.52 -9.35 4.86
C CYS A 181 -3.16 -10.79 5.21
N THR A 182 -4.02 -11.46 5.98
CA THR A 182 -4.03 -12.91 6.16
C THR A 182 -5.46 -13.43 6.00
N ASP A 183 -5.63 -14.75 6.02
CA ASP A 183 -6.97 -15.36 6.03
C ASP A 183 -7.75 -15.07 7.33
N GLN A 184 -7.08 -14.67 8.41
CA GLN A 184 -7.72 -14.45 9.71
C GLN A 184 -8.03 -12.99 10.00
N LEU A 185 -7.21 -12.06 9.51
CA LEU A 185 -7.30 -10.65 9.88
C LEU A 185 -6.64 -9.74 8.84
N PHE A 186 -7.04 -8.47 8.90
CA PHE A 186 -6.32 -7.37 8.26
C PHE A 186 -5.69 -6.48 9.33
N SER A 187 -4.57 -5.84 9.01
CA SER A 187 -3.98 -4.82 9.89
C SER A 187 -3.37 -3.70 9.09
N VAL A 188 -3.65 -2.47 9.50
CA VAL A 188 -2.99 -1.30 8.93
C VAL A 188 -1.73 -1.01 9.74
N ASN A 189 -0.64 -0.77 9.03
CA ASN A 189 0.67 -0.44 9.61
C ASN A 189 1.16 0.90 9.10
N HIS A 190 1.67 1.73 10.00
CA HIS A 190 2.38 2.96 9.69
C HIS A 190 3.30 3.34 10.85
N ASN A 191 4.54 3.73 10.58
CA ASN A 191 5.49 4.17 11.59
C ASN A 191 5.65 3.22 12.79
N ASN A 192 5.66 1.90 12.53
CA ASN A 192 5.69 0.83 13.54
C ASN A 192 4.44 0.72 14.43
N GLU A 193 3.41 1.50 14.16
CA GLU A 193 2.11 1.35 14.77
C GLU A 193 1.25 0.43 13.91
N ARG A 194 0.60 -0.54 14.57
CA ARG A 194 -0.27 -1.53 13.95
C ARG A 194 -1.67 -1.39 14.52
N THR A 195 -2.66 -1.36 13.65
CA THR A 195 -4.08 -1.38 14.01
C THR A 195 -4.74 -2.58 13.35
N ASP A 196 -5.16 -3.56 14.14
CA ASP A 196 -5.89 -4.72 13.66
C ASP A 196 -7.34 -4.35 13.31
N ILE A 197 -7.83 -4.88 12.19
CA ILE A 197 -9.15 -4.63 11.65
C ILE A 197 -9.93 -5.93 11.73
N SER A 198 -10.93 -5.96 12.61
CA SER A 198 -11.88 -7.06 12.71
C SER A 198 -12.91 -6.93 11.59
N VAL A 199 -12.94 -7.90 10.68
CA VAL A 199 -13.95 -7.99 9.62
C VAL A 199 -14.67 -9.32 9.71
N ASN A 200 -15.92 -9.34 9.25
CA ASN A 200 -16.64 -10.60 9.08
C ASN A 200 -15.84 -11.53 8.15
N PRO A 201 -15.71 -12.82 8.48
CA PRO A 201 -15.08 -13.79 7.59
C PRO A 201 -15.69 -13.70 6.18
N ASP A 202 -14.83 -13.56 5.19
CA ASP A 202 -15.16 -13.49 3.77
C ASP A 202 -14.02 -14.20 3.03
N SER A 203 -14.33 -14.93 1.97
CA SER A 203 -13.34 -15.62 1.15
C SER A 203 -12.59 -14.70 0.20
N SER A 204 -12.97 -13.42 0.10
CA SER A 204 -12.27 -12.49 -0.78
C SER A 204 -10.83 -12.22 -0.33
N ARG A 205 -9.91 -12.42 -1.27
CA ARG A 205 -8.50 -12.05 -1.18
C ARG A 205 -8.14 -10.91 -2.14
N THR A 206 -9.10 -10.05 -2.45
CA THR A 206 -8.87 -8.85 -3.27
C THR A 206 -8.98 -7.61 -2.39
N VAL A 207 -7.94 -6.78 -2.45
CA VAL A 207 -7.87 -5.50 -1.75
C VAL A 207 -7.90 -4.38 -2.77
N GLY A 208 -8.81 -3.42 -2.57
CA GLY A 208 -8.85 -2.17 -3.31
C GLY A 208 -8.15 -1.08 -2.51
N VAL A 209 -7.40 -0.23 -3.18
CA VAL A 209 -6.73 0.92 -2.56
C VAL A 209 -7.11 2.18 -3.32
N PHE A 210 -7.54 3.20 -2.58
CA PHE A 210 -7.87 4.50 -3.13
C PHE A 210 -7.00 5.58 -2.49
N VAL A 211 -6.32 6.36 -3.32
CA VAL A 211 -5.58 7.55 -2.92
C VAL A 211 -6.30 8.77 -3.50
N ASP A 212 -6.57 9.77 -2.67
CA ASP A 212 -7.00 11.10 -3.10
C ASP A 212 -6.02 12.12 -2.51
N GLU A 213 -5.04 12.49 -3.34
CA GLU A 213 -3.95 13.40 -3.01
C GLU A 213 -4.47 14.77 -2.56
N SER A 214 -5.50 15.29 -3.24
CA SER A 214 -6.08 16.61 -2.97
C SER A 214 -6.75 16.70 -1.60
N SER A 215 -7.40 15.61 -1.18
CA SER A 215 -8.02 15.50 0.14
C SER A 215 -7.06 15.03 1.23
N GLY A 216 -5.89 14.52 0.85
CA GLY A 216 -4.97 13.87 1.77
C GLY A 216 -5.52 12.56 2.35
N SER A 217 -6.23 11.76 1.56
CA SER A 217 -6.80 10.49 2.04
C SER A 217 -6.25 9.26 1.33
N LEU A 218 -6.02 8.21 2.11
CA LEU A 218 -5.70 6.86 1.67
C LEU A 218 -6.70 5.90 2.29
N SER A 219 -7.44 5.17 1.47
CA SER A 219 -8.46 4.21 1.92
C SER A 219 -8.16 2.81 1.41
N PHE A 220 -8.33 1.83 2.29
CA PHE A 220 -8.24 0.41 1.97
C PHE A 220 -9.63 -0.22 1.98
N TYR A 221 -9.88 -1.12 1.03
CA TYR A 221 -11.15 -1.80 0.85
C TYR A 221 -10.92 -3.30 0.71
N ARG A 222 -11.85 -4.11 1.23
CA ARG A 222 -12.03 -5.48 0.78
C ARG A 222 -13.00 -5.48 -0.40
N VAL A 223 -12.62 -6.16 -1.48
CA VAL A 223 -13.39 -6.23 -2.72
C VAL A 223 -14.00 -7.61 -2.86
N SER A 224 -15.31 -7.72 -2.65
CA SER A 224 -16.09 -8.91 -3.03
C SER A 224 -17.17 -8.49 -4.03
N ASP A 225 -18.42 -8.90 -3.85
CA ASP A 225 -19.56 -8.37 -4.62
C ASP A 225 -19.79 -6.88 -4.33
N LYS A 226 -19.27 -6.39 -3.19
CA LYS A 226 -19.32 -5.00 -2.74
C LYS A 226 -17.96 -4.55 -2.23
N LEU A 227 -17.72 -3.24 -2.26
CA LEU A 227 -16.58 -2.63 -1.58
C LEU A 227 -16.90 -2.42 -0.11
N THR A 228 -16.15 -3.08 0.77
CA THR A 228 -16.21 -2.84 2.22
C THR A 228 -14.98 -2.02 2.62
N GLN A 229 -15.17 -0.79 3.09
CA GLN A 229 -14.05 0.04 3.57
C GLN A 229 -13.47 -0.59 4.84
N LEU A 230 -12.19 -0.94 4.79
CA LEU A 230 -11.44 -1.51 5.90
C LEU A 230 -10.90 -0.41 6.81
N HIS A 231 -10.31 0.63 6.19
CA HIS A 231 -9.69 1.73 6.92
C HIS A 231 -9.53 2.96 6.03
N ILE A 232 -9.46 4.13 6.66
CA ILE A 232 -9.12 5.40 6.02
C ILE A 232 -8.07 6.11 6.86
N ILE A 233 -7.02 6.58 6.18
CA ILE A 233 -5.95 7.38 6.74
C ILE A 233 -6.11 8.77 6.15
N ASN A 234 -6.14 9.78 7.01
CA ASN A 234 -6.07 11.17 6.61
C ASN A 234 -4.68 11.71 6.96
N THR A 235 -3.95 12.20 5.97
CA THR A 235 -2.58 12.67 6.10
C THR A 235 -2.28 13.72 5.04
N THR A 236 -1.21 14.50 5.23
CA THR A 236 -0.69 15.37 4.17
C THR A 236 0.44 14.63 3.47
N PHE A 237 0.22 14.25 2.20
CA PHE A 237 1.26 13.65 1.39
C PHE A 237 2.30 14.71 1.04
N THR A 238 3.58 14.41 1.29
CA THR A 238 4.69 15.38 1.15
C THR A 238 5.63 15.06 0.00
N ASP A 239 5.45 13.91 -0.66
CA ASP A 239 6.28 13.43 -1.75
C ASP A 239 5.45 12.54 -2.68
N THR A 240 6.02 12.22 -3.84
CA THR A 240 5.43 11.35 -4.86
C THR A 240 5.17 9.96 -4.30
N LEU A 241 3.93 9.49 -4.45
CA LEU A 241 3.48 8.20 -3.96
C LEU A 241 3.60 7.12 -5.02
N HIS A 242 3.91 5.91 -4.57
CA HIS A 242 3.93 4.70 -5.38
C HIS A 242 3.23 3.56 -4.65
N ALA A 243 2.61 2.65 -5.40
CA ALA A 243 2.08 1.41 -4.85
C ALA A 243 3.20 0.39 -4.64
N GLY A 244 3.12 -0.43 -3.58
CA GLY A 244 4.12 -1.45 -3.27
C GLY A 244 3.52 -2.71 -2.67
N PHE A 245 4.30 -3.79 -2.69
CA PHE A 245 3.88 -5.10 -2.21
C PHE A 245 4.99 -5.80 -1.43
N ARG A 246 4.63 -6.43 -0.31
CA ARG A 246 5.51 -7.33 0.46
C ARG A 246 4.87 -8.69 0.62
N LEU A 247 5.64 -9.76 0.41
CA LEU A 247 5.05 -11.10 0.30
C LEU A 247 5.43 -12.05 1.45
N GLY A 248 4.41 -12.74 1.95
CA GLY A 248 4.57 -13.95 2.76
C GLY A 248 5.25 -15.08 1.99
N TYR A 249 5.66 -16.13 2.73
CA TYR A 249 6.32 -17.28 2.13
C TYR A 249 5.36 -18.03 1.19
N LYS A 250 5.81 -18.33 -0.04
CA LYS A 250 4.99 -18.96 -1.09
C LYS A 250 3.68 -18.20 -1.38
N SER A 251 3.67 -16.89 -1.15
CA SER A 251 2.55 -16.02 -1.52
C SER A 251 2.75 -15.42 -2.91
N SER A 252 1.67 -14.93 -3.49
CA SER A 252 1.68 -14.06 -4.68
C SER A 252 0.77 -12.86 -4.50
N VAL A 253 1.02 -11.82 -5.30
CA VAL A 253 0.11 -10.68 -5.50
C VAL A 253 0.02 -10.39 -6.99
N SER A 254 -1.20 -10.20 -7.48
CA SER A 254 -1.53 -9.89 -8.87
C SER A 254 -2.32 -8.60 -8.93
N LEU A 255 -1.88 -7.65 -9.75
CA LEU A 255 -2.60 -6.43 -10.06
C LEU A 255 -3.81 -6.76 -10.95
N CYS A 256 -5.02 -6.45 -10.48
CA CYS A 256 -6.24 -6.72 -11.23
C CYS A 256 -6.34 -5.84 -12.48
N HIS A 257 -7.10 -6.31 -13.46
CA HIS A 257 -7.60 -5.48 -14.56
C HIS A 257 -8.97 -4.93 -14.16
N ILE A 258 -9.08 -3.61 -14.08
CA ILE A 258 -10.30 -2.86 -13.76
C ILE A 258 -10.51 -1.71 -14.75
#